data_AF-E7MPQ4-F1
#
_entry.id   AF-E7MPQ4-F1
#
_cell.length_a   1.000
_cell.length_b   1.000
_cell.length_c   1.000
_cell.angle_alpha   90.00
_cell.angle_beta   90.00
_cell.angle_gamma   90.00
#
_symmetry.space_group_name_H-M   'P 1'
#
loop_
_entity.id
_entity.type
_entity.pdbx_description
1 polymer ?
#
loop_
_entity_poly.entity_id
_entity_poly.type
_entity_poly.pdbx_seq_one_letter_code
_entity_poly.pdbx_strand_id
1 'polypeptide(L)'
;MILKVVREKETKYYVPTQIQAMAISAVYNTDDMYDVTFIVNGVSEPVRTFPSKEDAEEFLVRLDILYCSHDSSVHIVNLNTL
;
A
#
# COMPACT_ATOMS: atom_id res chain seq x y z
N MET A 1 -11.61 4.68 7.92
CA MET A 1 -10.26 4.10 7.84
C MET A 1 -9.26 5.11 7.30
N ILE A 2 -8.04 5.17 7.86
CA ILE A 2 -6.90 5.95 7.36
C ILE A 2 -5.71 4.98 7.24
N LEU A 3 -5.02 4.97 6.11
CA LEU A 3 -3.83 4.13 5.91
C LEU A 3 -2.58 4.92 6.28
N LYS A 4 -1.79 4.38 7.20
CA LYS A 4 -0.50 4.94 7.62
C LYS A 4 0.62 4.15 6.97
N VAL A 5 1.54 4.86 6.34
CA VAL A 5 2.78 4.32 5.76
C VAL A 5 3.95 5.06 6.40
N VAL A 6 4.89 4.31 6.97
CA VAL A 6 6.17 4.81 7.43
C VAL A 6 7.23 4.30 6.47
N ARG A 7 7.85 5.18 5.70
CA ARG A 7 8.93 4.82 4.79
C ARG A 7 10.11 5.74 5.03
N GLU A 8 11.27 5.13 5.19
CA GLU A 8 12.51 5.83 5.55
C GLU A 8 12.34 6.69 6.82
N LYS A 9 12.13 8.01 6.65
CA LYS A 9 11.94 8.99 7.74
C LYS A 9 10.62 9.76 7.62
N GLU A 10 9.77 9.39 6.67
CA GLU A 10 8.49 10.04 6.44
C GLU A 10 7.32 9.15 6.88
N THR A 11 6.34 9.77 7.54
CA THR A 11 5.05 9.15 7.79
C THR A 11 4.03 9.80 6.88
N LYS A 12 3.43 9.01 5.99
CA LYS A 12 2.35 9.44 5.11
C LYS A 12 1.03 8.80 5.54
N TYR A 13 -0.05 9.55 5.36
CA TYR A 13 -1.40 9.12 5.63
C TYR A 13 -2.22 9.22 4.35
N TYR A 14 -2.93 8.15 4.02
CA TYR A 14 -3.80 8.09 2.86
C TYR A 14 -5.23 7.86 3.30
N VAL A 15 -6.15 8.65 2.74
CA VAL A 15 -7.57 8.35 2.83
C VAL A 15 -7.92 7.41 1.67
N PRO A 16 -8.58 6.26 1.94
CA PRO A 16 -9.07 5.32 0.92
C PRO A 16 -9.61 5.96 -0.36
N THR A 17 -10.48 6.96 -0.19
CA THR A 17 -11.17 7.65 -1.29
C THR A 17 -10.26 8.48 -2.19
N GLN A 18 -9.01 8.73 -1.78
CA GLN A 18 -8.00 9.44 -2.56
C GLN A 18 -7.14 8.49 -3.42
N ILE A 19 -7.16 7.19 -3.12
CA ILE A 19 -6.39 6.19 -3.87
C ILE A 19 -7.19 5.80 -5.10
N GLN A 20 -6.69 6.19 -6.27
CA GLN A 20 -7.35 5.97 -7.56
C GLN A 20 -7.08 4.56 -8.08
N ALA A 21 -5.87 4.03 -7.82
CA ALA A 21 -5.49 2.67 -8.16
C ALA A 21 -4.34 2.20 -7.27
N MET A 22 -4.17 0.88 -7.20
CA MET A 22 -3.03 0.21 -6.60
C MET A 22 -2.34 -0.64 -7.66
N ALA A 23 -1.01 -0.63 -7.71
CA ALA A 23 -0.24 -1.33 -8.72
C ALA A 23 0.97 -2.05 -8.11
N ILE A 24 1.35 -3.17 -8.71
CA ILE A 24 2.60 -3.87 -8.42
C ILE A 24 3.54 -3.64 -9.60
N SER A 25 4.76 -3.20 -9.34
CA SER A 25 5.79 -2.99 -10.35
C SER A 25 7.13 -3.57 -9.90
N ALA A 26 7.86 -4.19 -10.80
CA ALA A 26 9.24 -4.58 -10.54
C ALA A 26 10.09 -3.33 -10.26
N VAL A 27 10.94 -3.39 -9.23
CA VAL A 27 11.84 -2.30 -8.87
C VAL A 27 13.04 -2.32 -9.81
N TYR A 28 13.17 -1.27 -10.62
CA TYR A 28 14.33 -1.12 -11.51
C TYR A 28 15.62 -1.00 -10.70
N ASN A 29 16.64 -1.79 -11.06
CA ASN A 29 17.99 -1.83 -10.47
C ASN A 29 18.17 -2.65 -9.17
N THR A 30 17.16 -3.42 -8.77
CA THR A 30 17.31 -4.43 -7.71
C THR A 30 16.79 -5.75 -8.23
N ASP A 31 17.62 -6.79 -8.17
CA ASP A 31 17.22 -8.13 -8.59
C ASP A 31 16.00 -8.56 -7.76
N ASP A 32 14.92 -8.88 -8.47
CA ASP A 32 13.71 -9.56 -7.99
C ASP A 32 12.85 -8.86 -6.91
N MET A 33 12.94 -7.54 -6.75
CA MET A 33 12.03 -6.82 -5.83
C MET A 33 10.80 -6.20 -6.53
N TYR A 34 9.69 -6.13 -5.79
CA TYR A 34 8.39 -5.63 -6.27
C TYR A 34 7.85 -4.54 -5.35
N ASP A 35 7.56 -3.37 -5.93
CA ASP A 35 6.92 -2.26 -5.23
C ASP A 35 5.40 -2.33 -5.38
N VAL A 36 4.71 -2.24 -4.25
CA VAL A 36 3.30 -1.87 -4.19
C VAL A 36 3.22 -0.35 -4.17
N THR A 37 2.49 0.20 -5.13
CA THR A 37 2.36 1.65 -5.37
C THR A 37 0.90 2.08 -5.30
N PHE A 38 0.63 3.21 -4.65
CA PHE A 38 -0.66 3.88 -4.71
C PHE A 38 -0.62 4.99 -5.74
N ILE A 39 -1.63 5.04 -6.60
CA ILE A 39 -1.85 6.18 -7.50
C ILE A 39 -2.78 7.15 -6.79
N VAL A 40 -2.22 8.28 -6.33
CA VAL A 40 -2.93 9.31 -5.58
C VAL A 40 -2.79 10.62 -6.34
N ASN A 41 -3.92 11.21 -6.76
CA ASN A 41 -3.94 12.43 -7.58
C ASN A 41 -3.07 12.33 -8.85
N GLY A 42 -3.04 11.17 -9.51
CA GLY A 42 -2.20 10.91 -10.69
C GLY A 42 -0.70 10.74 -10.39
N VAL A 43 -0.28 10.77 -9.12
CA VAL A 43 1.10 10.55 -8.70
C VAL A 43 1.24 9.12 -8.17
N SER A 44 2.23 8.41 -8.70
CA SER A 44 2.63 7.09 -8.21
C SER A 44 3.47 7.23 -6.94
N GLU A 45 2.94 6.76 -5.81
CA GLU A 45 3.62 6.75 -4.52
C GLU A 45 3.94 5.32 -4.07
N PRO A 46 5.22 4.92 -3.98
CA PRO A 46 5.61 3.61 -3.48
C PRO A 46 5.31 3.50 -1.98
N VAL A 47 4.58 2.44 -1.62
CA VAL A 47 4.07 2.20 -0.27
C VAL A 47 4.92 1.17 0.47
N ARG A 48 5.24 0.07 -0.20
CA ARG A 48 6.00 -1.03 0.37
C ARG A 48 6.67 -1.85 -0.72
N THR A 49 7.87 -2.33 -0.42
CA THR A 49 8.66 -3.19 -1.30
C THR A 49 8.67 -4.62 -0.76
N PHE A 50 8.55 -5.59 -1.65
CA PHE A 50 8.50 -7.02 -1.34
C PHE A 50 9.58 -7.78 -2.12
N PRO A 51 10.10 -8.89 -1.58
CA PRO A 51 11.10 -9.72 -2.24
C PRO A 51 10.51 -10.68 -3.29
N SER A 52 9.18 -10.78 -3.39
CA SER A 52 8.49 -11.59 -4.39
C SER A 52 7.21 -10.91 -4.85
N LYS A 53 6.72 -11.31 -6.03
CA LYS A 53 5.46 -10.80 -6.58
C LYS A 53 4.27 -11.33 -5.78
N GLU A 54 4.38 -12.59 -5.36
CA GLU A 54 3.37 -13.31 -4.58
C GLU A 54 3.13 -12.62 -3.23
N ASP A 55 4.19 -12.19 -2.53
CA ASP A 55 4.05 -11.46 -1.26
C ASP A 55 3.38 -10.09 -1.47
N ALA A 56 3.71 -9.41 -2.58
CA ALA A 56 3.08 -8.13 -2.93
C ALA A 56 1.59 -8.30 -3.26
N GLU A 57 1.21 -9.39 -3.93
CA GLU A 57 -0.18 -9.74 -4.22
C GLU A 57 -0.94 -10.11 -2.94
N GLU A 58 -0.35 -10.91 -2.05
CA GLU A 58 -0.97 -11.27 -0.77
C GLU A 58 -1.24 -10.01 0.09
N PHE A 59 -0.30 -9.06 0.10
CA PHE A 59 -0.50 -7.77 0.76
C PHE A 59 -1.72 -7.02 0.21
N LEU A 60 -1.89 -6.96 -1.12
CA LEU A 60 -3.06 -6.32 -1.73
C LEU A 60 -4.37 -7.03 -1.37
N VAL A 61 -4.37 -8.37 -1.32
CA VAL A 61 -5.55 -9.15 -0.90
C VAL A 61 -5.93 -8.84 0.56
N ARG A 62 -4.94 -8.81 1.47
CA ARG A 62 -5.19 -8.43 2.87
C ARG A 62 -5.75 -7.02 3.00
N LEU A 63 -5.22 -6.09 2.20
CA LEU A 63 -5.68 -4.71 2.17
C LEU A 63 -7.11 -4.60 1.62
N ASP A 64 -7.47 -5.37 0.60
CA ASP A 64 -8.81 -5.43 0.02
C ASP A 64 -9.85 -5.99 1.00
N ILE A 65 -9.50 -7.04 1.75
CA ILE A 65 -10.35 -7.59 2.83
C ILE A 65 -10.64 -6.51 3.88
N LEU A 66 -9.63 -5.71 4.25
CA LEU A 66 -9.79 -4.59 5.19
C LEU A 66 -10.67 -3.46 4.64
N TYR A 67 -10.58 -3.17 3.34
CA TYR A 67 -11.49 -2.22 2.69
C TYR A 67 -12.95 -2.72 2.72
N CYS A 68 -13.14 -4.00 2.42
CA CYS A 68 -14.46 -4.62 2.33
C CYS A 68 -15.11 -4.88 3.71
N SER A 69 -14.36 -4.92 4.81
CA SER A 69 -14.91 -5.24 6.13
C SER A 69 -15.75 -4.13 6.79
N HIS A 70 -15.96 -3.00 6.11
CA HIS A 70 -16.98 -1.96 6.39
C HIS A 70 -17.15 -1.53 7.87
N ASP A 71 -16.07 -1.50 8.66
CA ASP A 71 -16.17 -0.93 9.99
C ASP A 71 -16.21 0.60 9.88
N SER A 72 -17.32 1.18 10.34
CA SER A 72 -17.66 2.60 10.14
C SER A 72 -16.84 3.54 11.03
N SER A 73 -16.05 2.98 11.92
CA SER A 73 -15.11 3.66 12.80
C SER A 73 -13.84 4.10 12.05
N VAL A 74 -13.38 5.30 12.37
CA VAL A 74 -12.09 5.80 11.87
C VAL A 74 -10.96 5.06 12.59
N HIS A 75 -10.47 3.98 11.99
CA HIS A 75 -9.27 3.27 12.43
C HIS A 75 -8.06 3.62 11.56
N ILE A 76 -6.88 3.75 12.18
CA ILE A 76 -5.60 3.91 11.48
C ILE A 76 -4.99 2.52 11.26
N VAL A 77 -4.82 2.12 10.00
CA VAL A 77 -4.18 0.86 9.62
C VAL A 77 -2.72 1.15 9.28
N ASN A 78 -1.78 0.55 10.02
CA ASN A 78 -0.36 0.70 9.74
C ASN A 78 0.08 -0.35 8.70
N LEU A 79 0.38 0.10 7.49
CA LEU A 79 0.75 -0.76 6.36
C LEU A 79 2.15 -1.38 6.50
N ASN A 80 2.98 -0.90 7.43
CA ASN A 80 4.27 -1.52 7.73
C ASN A 80 4.14 -2.81 8.54
N THR A 81 3.05 -2.96 9.29
CA THR A 81 2.82 -4.10 10.21
C THR A 81 1.71 -5.03 9.72
N LEU A 82 1.08 -4.70 8.58
CA LEU A 82 0.09 -5.54 7.90
C LEU A 82 0.77 -6.71 7.16
#